data_AF-A0A8S9RGS9-F1
#
_entry.id   AF-A0A8S9RGS9-F1
#
_cell.length_a   1.000
_cell.length_b   1.000
_cell.length_c   1.000
_cell.angle_alpha   90.00
_cell.angle_beta   90.00
_cell.angle_gamma   90.00
#
_symmetry.space_group_name_H-M   'P 1'
#
loop_
_entity.id
_entity.type
_entity.pdbx_description
1 polymer ?
#
loop_
_entity_poly.entity_id
_entity_poly.type
_entity_poly.pdbx_seq_one_letter_code
_entity_poly.pdbx_strand_id
1 'polypeptide(L)'
;MPELPRRIYTLGEEPPAVHGISYHTCWTLHAALKKVLHDDEYEELKESKLGVFIKFQELVFDWASRLVHYMLGFQLDIKKKYELWSLVGPQPVRFSLLEFENLTRLNSEYIEDLERPQCVVTKELTSFWEMLGVHVEAGPSTQEIIAAFERCEGWSRDDRKRLAYLAIFTGYIEGIKYSTPTRVSLARLVMELERFENYLWGRVAFKVLMDSMKGRDISVCYTINGFAQALQVWVYTAKG
;
A
#
# COMPACT_ATOMS: atom_id res chain seq x y z
N MET A 1 12.81 33.49 11.73
CA MET A 1 12.37 32.14 11.28
C MET A 1 11.06 32.29 10.57
N PRO A 2 10.83 31.62 9.42
CA PRO A 2 9.49 31.60 8.83
C PRO A 2 8.50 31.01 9.84
N GLU A 3 7.32 31.61 9.92
CA GLU A 3 6.26 31.18 10.83
C GLU A 3 5.78 29.77 10.42
N LEU A 4 5.65 28.87 11.40
CA LEU A 4 5.16 27.53 11.11
C LEU A 4 3.68 27.58 10.72
N PRO A 5 3.25 26.75 9.76
CA PRO A 5 1.84 26.60 9.45
C PRO A 5 1.04 26.24 10.70
N ARG A 6 -0.20 26.73 10.78
CA ARG A 6 -1.07 26.48 11.94
C ARG A 6 -1.36 25.00 12.09
N ARG A 7 -1.67 24.57 13.31
CA ARG A 7 -2.13 23.21 13.56
C ARG A 7 -3.58 23.04 13.09
N ILE A 8 -3.93 21.83 12.64
CA ILE A 8 -5.32 21.49 12.31
C ILE A 8 -6.17 21.49 13.58
N TYR A 9 -5.64 20.92 14.67
CA TYR A 9 -6.26 20.91 15.99
C TYR A 9 -5.47 21.81 16.94
N THR A 10 -6.18 22.59 17.76
CA THR A 10 -5.57 23.36 18.86
C THR A 10 -4.84 22.41 19.81
N LEU A 11 -3.75 22.88 20.41
CA LEU A 11 -3.01 22.11 21.40
C LEU A 11 -3.91 21.74 22.59
N GLY A 12 -4.04 20.44 22.87
CA GLY A 12 -4.90 19.91 23.92
C GLY A 12 -6.35 19.67 23.50
N GLU A 13 -6.72 20.04 22.27
CA GLU A 13 -8.05 19.79 21.68
C GLU A 13 -7.98 18.74 20.55
N GLU A 14 -6.89 17.99 20.47
CA GLU A 14 -6.78 16.89 19.52
C GLU A 14 -7.77 15.79 19.88
N PRO A 15 -8.42 15.15 18.89
CA PRO A 15 -9.30 14.03 19.17
C PRO A 15 -8.57 12.93 19.96
N PRO A 16 -9.19 12.37 21.01
CA PRO A 16 -8.54 11.36 21.81
C PRO A 16 -8.46 10.03 21.04
N ALA A 17 -7.39 9.27 21.29
CA ALA A 17 -7.15 7.95 20.70
C ALA A 17 -8.04 6.85 21.34
N VAL A 18 -9.34 7.10 21.49
CA VAL A 18 -10.33 6.18 22.06
C VAL A 18 -11.04 5.34 21.00
N HIS A 19 -10.95 5.74 19.73
CA HIS A 19 -11.58 5.05 18.60
C HIS A 19 -10.63 4.07 17.91
N GLY A 20 -11.20 3.04 17.29
CA GLY A 20 -10.45 2.00 16.58
C GLY A 20 -9.79 2.55 15.32
N ILE A 21 -8.51 2.21 15.13
CA ILE A 21 -7.73 2.57 13.95
C ILE A 21 -7.30 1.29 13.26
N SER A 22 -7.88 1.07 12.09
CA SER A 22 -7.62 -0.11 11.28
C SER A 22 -6.75 0.25 10.09
N TYR A 23 -6.15 -0.78 9.50
CA TYR A 23 -5.51 -0.73 8.20
C TYR A 23 -5.80 -2.05 7.49
N HIS A 24 -5.71 -2.06 6.17
CA HIS A 24 -6.15 -3.21 5.37
C HIS A 24 -5.03 -4.16 4.92
N THR A 25 -3.77 -3.89 5.29
CA THR A 25 -2.70 -4.83 4.96
C THR A 25 -2.97 -6.19 5.62
N CYS A 26 -3.12 -7.21 4.80
CA CYS A 26 -3.73 -8.47 5.20
C CYS A 26 -2.68 -9.53 5.53
N TRP A 27 -2.53 -9.85 6.81
CA TRP A 27 -1.72 -11.00 7.27
C TRP A 27 -2.19 -12.32 6.62
N THR A 28 -3.49 -12.50 6.48
CA THR A 28 -4.08 -13.69 5.84
C THR A 28 -3.63 -13.84 4.40
N LEU A 29 -3.52 -12.73 3.65
CA LEU A 29 -3.03 -12.74 2.28
C LEU A 29 -1.56 -13.16 2.21
N HIS A 30 -0.72 -12.65 3.12
CA HIS A 30 0.68 -13.05 3.21
C HIS A 30 0.81 -14.54 3.55
N ALA A 31 0.03 -15.03 4.51
CA ALA A 31 0.03 -16.44 4.90
C ALA A 31 -0.43 -17.36 3.73
N ALA A 32 -1.47 -16.95 2.99
CA ALA A 32 -1.92 -17.67 1.80
C ALA A 32 -0.83 -17.72 0.72
N LEU A 33 -0.19 -16.58 0.43
CA LEU A 33 0.92 -16.49 -0.52
C LEU A 33 2.10 -17.38 -0.12
N LYS A 34 2.54 -17.34 1.15
CA LYS A 34 3.67 -18.14 1.62
C LYS A 34 3.39 -19.64 1.59
N LYS A 35 2.13 -20.04 1.75
CA LYS A 35 1.72 -21.45 1.73
C LYS A 35 1.79 -22.06 0.32
N VAL A 36 1.54 -21.26 -0.73
CA VAL A 36 1.34 -21.77 -2.09
C VAL A 36 2.54 -21.61 -3.02
N LEU A 37 3.45 -20.68 -2.71
CA LEU A 37 4.68 -20.52 -3.47
C LEU A 37 5.71 -21.55 -3.01
N HIS A 38 6.47 -22.07 -3.95
CA HIS A 38 7.66 -22.85 -3.62
C HIS A 38 8.73 -21.93 -3.00
N ASP A 39 9.67 -22.50 -2.24
CA ASP A 39 10.70 -21.72 -1.54
C ASP A 39 11.53 -20.85 -2.50
N ASP A 40 11.86 -21.36 -3.69
CA ASP A 40 12.59 -20.59 -4.72
C ASP A 40 11.75 -19.45 -5.29
N GLU A 41 10.46 -19.67 -5.53
CA GLU A 41 9.51 -18.65 -6.00
C GLU A 41 9.30 -17.55 -4.95
N TYR A 42 9.21 -17.92 -3.67
CA TYR A 42 9.05 -16.98 -2.56
C TYR A 42 10.30 -16.11 -2.37
N GLU A 43 11.50 -16.72 -2.40
CA GLU A 43 12.75 -15.97 -2.30
C GLU A 43 12.99 -15.07 -3.53
N GLU A 44 12.63 -15.52 -4.75
CA GLU A 44 12.66 -14.66 -5.94
C GLU A 44 11.73 -13.43 -5.76
N LEU A 45 10.51 -13.63 -5.27
CA LEU A 45 9.57 -12.54 -5.01
C LEU A 45 10.13 -11.57 -3.95
N LYS A 46 10.75 -12.09 -2.90
CA LYS A 46 11.34 -11.34 -1.79
C LYS A 46 12.57 -10.54 -2.19
N GLU A 47 13.34 -11.01 -3.17
CA GLU A 47 14.49 -10.28 -3.73
C GLU A 47 14.12 -9.38 -4.93
N SER A 48 12.86 -9.41 -5.38
CA SER A 48 12.36 -8.48 -6.40
C SER A 48 12.34 -7.02 -5.93
N LYS A 49 12.12 -6.09 -6.86
CA LYS A 49 11.91 -4.65 -6.58
C LYS A 49 10.70 -4.38 -5.66
N LEU A 50 9.78 -5.34 -5.56
CA LEU A 50 8.59 -5.26 -4.70
C LEU A 50 8.72 -6.09 -3.42
N GLY A 51 9.84 -6.78 -3.24
CA GLY A 51 10.10 -7.63 -2.09
C GLY A 51 10.11 -6.89 -0.75
N VAL A 52 10.22 -5.57 -0.76
CA VAL A 52 10.09 -4.72 0.45
C VAL A 52 8.81 -5.01 1.21
N PHE A 53 7.68 -5.28 0.55
CA PHE A 53 6.42 -5.61 1.20
C PHE A 53 6.45 -6.96 1.93
N ILE A 54 7.14 -7.93 1.35
CA ILE A 54 7.36 -9.26 1.96
C ILE A 54 8.29 -9.13 3.15
N LYS A 55 9.43 -8.45 2.97
CA LYS A 55 10.43 -8.17 4.03
C LYS A 55 9.78 -7.44 5.22
N PHE A 56 8.89 -6.49 4.96
CA PHE A 56 8.16 -5.79 6.03
C PHE A 56 7.24 -6.69 6.85
N GLN A 57 6.57 -7.67 6.25
CA GLN A 57 5.77 -8.65 7.02
C GLN A 57 6.65 -9.56 7.87
N GLU A 58 7.80 -9.98 7.35
CA GLU A 58 8.73 -10.85 8.06
C GLU A 58 9.40 -10.17 9.26
N LEU A 59 9.45 -8.83 9.29
CA LEU A 59 9.91 -8.08 10.46
C LEU A 59 8.95 -8.18 11.67
N VAL A 60 7.76 -8.78 11.51
CA VAL A 60 6.73 -8.96 12.54
C VAL A 60 6.50 -7.67 13.35
N PHE A 61 6.30 -6.59 12.60
CA PHE A 61 6.19 -5.27 13.20
C PHE A 61 4.80 -5.05 13.79
N ASP A 62 4.72 -4.87 15.10
CA ASP A 62 3.45 -4.58 15.77
C ASP A 62 2.91 -3.22 15.36
N TRP A 63 1.63 -3.18 14.98
CA TRP A 63 0.94 -1.94 14.61
C TRP A 63 0.74 -1.02 15.82
N ALA A 64 1.40 0.13 15.81
CA ALA A 64 1.31 1.17 16.83
C ALA A 64 0.22 2.19 16.47
N SER A 65 -1.04 1.74 16.51
CA SER A 65 -2.22 2.54 16.16
C SER A 65 -2.24 3.92 16.83
N ARG A 66 -1.95 3.99 18.14
CA ARG A 66 -1.94 5.23 18.91
C ARG A 66 -0.85 6.20 18.44
N LEU A 67 0.32 5.70 18.06
CA LEU A 67 1.41 6.54 17.55
C LEU A 67 0.96 7.23 16.25
N VAL A 68 0.37 6.47 15.34
CA VAL A 68 -0.17 6.99 14.08
C VAL A 68 -1.31 7.98 14.34
N HIS A 69 -2.20 7.70 15.30
CA HIS A 69 -3.25 8.63 15.71
C HIS A 69 -2.71 9.99 16.14
N TYR A 70 -1.75 9.97 17.07
CA TYR A 70 -1.15 11.20 17.59
C TYR A 70 -0.48 11.99 16.47
N MET A 71 0.22 11.32 15.57
CA MET A 71 0.83 11.98 14.42
C MET A 71 -0.19 12.66 13.51
N LEU A 72 -1.36 12.05 13.33
CA LEU A 72 -2.46 12.67 12.60
C LEU A 72 -3.11 13.84 13.38
N GLY A 73 -3.19 13.76 14.71
CA GLY A 73 -3.70 14.84 15.57
C GLY A 73 -2.76 16.04 15.72
N PHE A 74 -1.45 15.81 15.59
CA PHE A 74 -0.43 16.86 15.60
C PHE A 74 -0.14 17.47 14.22
N GLN A 75 -1.02 17.22 13.24
CA GLN A 75 -0.84 17.74 11.89
C GLN A 75 -0.86 19.26 11.81
N LEU A 76 -0.03 19.77 10.90
CA LEU A 76 -0.07 21.16 10.44
C LEU A 76 -1.01 21.28 9.22
N ASP A 77 -1.72 22.40 9.15
CA ASP A 77 -2.60 22.77 8.05
C ASP A 77 -1.77 23.19 6.82
N ILE A 78 -1.44 22.18 6.01
CA ILE A 78 -0.65 22.30 4.79
C ILE A 78 -1.54 22.08 3.57
N LYS A 79 -1.60 23.08 2.69
CA LYS A 79 -2.36 23.05 1.42
C LYS A 79 -1.81 22.05 0.39
N LYS A 80 -0.56 21.62 0.51
CA LYS A 80 0.03 20.63 -0.40
C LYS A 80 -0.63 19.26 -0.17
N LYS A 81 -1.25 18.75 -1.23
CA LYS A 81 -2.01 17.49 -1.20
C LYS A 81 -1.16 16.28 -0.78
N TYR A 82 0.06 16.19 -1.30
CA TYR A 82 0.96 15.04 -1.12
C TYR A 82 2.11 15.31 -0.15
N GLU A 83 1.87 16.16 0.85
CA GLU A 83 2.73 16.31 2.01
C GLU A 83 1.89 16.25 3.29
N LEU A 84 2.36 15.47 4.26
CA LEU A 84 1.86 15.42 5.62
C LEU A 84 2.92 16.04 6.52
N TRP A 85 2.54 17.06 7.29
CA TRP A 85 3.42 17.70 8.26
C TRP A 85 2.82 17.51 9.63
N SER A 86 3.64 17.14 10.60
CA SER A 86 3.21 16.91 11.98
C SER A 86 4.26 17.43 12.95
N LEU A 87 3.85 17.76 14.17
CA LEU A 87 4.76 18.18 15.22
C LEU A 87 5.26 16.99 16.03
N VAL A 88 6.57 16.89 16.17
CA VAL A 88 7.24 16.00 17.12
C VAL A 88 7.95 16.88 18.13
N GLY A 89 7.33 17.05 19.31
CA GLY A 89 7.72 18.13 20.23
C GLY A 89 7.56 19.50 19.54
N PRO A 90 8.58 20.38 19.56
CA PRO A 90 8.52 21.67 18.88
C PRO A 90 8.89 21.60 17.39
N GLN A 91 9.38 20.46 16.90
CA GLN A 91 9.95 20.35 15.56
C GLN A 91 8.89 19.86 14.56
N PRO A 92 8.69 20.57 13.43
CA PRO A 92 7.89 20.06 12.33
C PRO A 92 8.65 18.94 11.61
N VAL A 93 8.01 17.79 11.47
CA VAL A 93 8.49 16.70 10.62
C VAL A 93 7.60 16.58 9.40
N ARG A 94 8.20 16.23 8.27
CA ARG A 94 7.52 16.10 6.97
C ARG A 94 7.57 14.67 6.47
N PHE A 95 6.42 14.18 6.02
CA PHE A 95 6.29 12.97 5.24
C PHE A 95 5.82 13.34 3.83
N SER A 96 6.68 13.10 2.84
CA SER A 96 6.44 13.31 1.43
C SER A 96 6.85 12.07 0.63
N LEU A 97 6.73 12.13 -0.70
CA LEU A 97 7.19 11.06 -1.57
C LEU A 97 8.67 10.73 -1.36
N LEU A 98 9.50 11.74 -1.02
CA LEU A 98 10.92 11.53 -0.77
C LEU A 98 11.16 10.62 0.45
N GLU A 99 10.49 10.88 1.57
CA GLU A 99 10.61 10.04 2.76
C GLU A 99 10.03 8.64 2.48
N PHE A 100 8.92 8.54 1.75
CA PHE A 100 8.35 7.25 1.35
C PHE A 100 9.30 6.43 0.46
N GLU A 101 9.92 7.06 -0.55
CA GLU A 101 10.89 6.44 -1.44
C GLU A 101 12.15 6.00 -0.67
N ASN A 102 12.66 6.82 0.24
CA ASN A 102 13.81 6.46 1.06
C ASN A 102 13.54 5.22 1.93
N LEU A 103 12.32 5.08 2.45
CA LEU A 103 11.91 3.96 3.29
C LEU A 103 11.65 2.68 2.48
N THR A 104 10.98 2.81 1.34
CA THR A 104 10.49 1.65 0.57
C THR A 104 11.39 1.24 -0.58
N ARG A 105 12.25 2.16 -1.05
CA ARG A 105 13.09 2.03 -2.24
C ARG A 105 12.32 1.70 -3.53
N LEU A 106 11.00 1.93 -3.53
CA LEU A 106 10.15 1.70 -4.69
C LEU A 106 10.35 2.78 -5.75
N ASN A 107 10.25 2.38 -7.03
CA ASN A 107 10.36 3.31 -8.14
C ASN A 107 9.32 4.42 -8.04
N SER A 108 9.80 5.66 -8.01
CA SER A 108 9.02 6.88 -7.81
C SER A 108 9.28 7.94 -8.89
N GLU A 109 9.79 7.54 -10.06
CA GLU A 109 9.96 8.44 -11.21
C GLU A 109 8.63 9.06 -11.66
N TYR A 110 8.69 10.22 -12.33
CA TYR A 110 7.51 10.95 -12.77
C TYR A 110 6.96 10.43 -14.10
N ILE A 111 5.64 10.35 -14.21
CA ILE A 111 4.90 10.14 -15.46
C ILE A 111 3.63 10.99 -15.45
N GLU A 112 3.11 11.31 -16.63
CA GLU A 112 1.82 12.00 -16.77
C GLU A 112 0.63 11.10 -16.41
N ASP A 113 0.59 9.87 -16.90
CA ASP A 113 -0.53 8.94 -16.67
C ASP A 113 -0.13 7.76 -15.78
N LEU A 114 -0.24 7.97 -14.46
CA LEU A 114 0.08 6.99 -13.43
C LEU A 114 -1.02 5.93 -13.24
N GLU A 115 -2.26 6.23 -13.61
CA GLU A 115 -3.41 5.39 -13.23
C GLU A 115 -3.96 4.56 -14.38
N ARG A 116 -3.60 4.91 -15.63
CA ARG A 116 -4.10 4.24 -16.83
C ARG A 116 -2.93 3.82 -17.72
N PRO A 117 -2.04 2.93 -17.23
CA PRO A 117 -1.07 2.31 -18.11
C PRO A 117 -1.79 1.62 -19.27
N GLN A 118 -1.28 1.82 -20.49
CA GLN A 118 -1.81 1.14 -21.67
C GLN A 118 -1.62 -0.37 -21.51
N CYS A 119 -2.70 -1.14 -21.55
CA CYS A 119 -2.66 -2.59 -21.53
C CYS A 119 -3.76 -3.11 -22.47
N VAL A 120 -3.36 -3.93 -23.44
CA VAL A 120 -4.28 -4.50 -24.42
C VAL A 120 -4.96 -5.72 -23.82
N VAL A 121 -6.29 -5.81 -23.92
CA VAL A 121 -7.03 -7.00 -23.52
C VAL A 121 -6.78 -8.11 -24.53
N THR A 122 -5.92 -9.06 -24.16
CA THR A 122 -5.59 -10.25 -24.96
C THR A 122 -6.41 -11.45 -24.50
N LYS A 123 -6.41 -12.53 -25.31
CA LYS A 123 -7.02 -13.81 -24.89
C LYS A 123 -6.35 -14.39 -23.64
N GLU A 124 -5.02 -14.27 -23.54
CA GLU A 124 -4.25 -14.71 -22.37
C GLU A 124 -4.67 -13.98 -21.10
N LEU A 125 -4.85 -12.65 -21.19
CA LEU A 125 -5.36 -11.84 -20.09
C LEU A 125 -6.75 -12.32 -19.67
N THR A 126 -7.67 -12.48 -20.63
CA THR A 126 -9.02 -12.96 -20.33
C THR A 126 -9.00 -14.34 -19.64
N SER A 127 -8.19 -15.29 -20.13
CA SER A 127 -8.05 -16.61 -19.51
C SER A 127 -7.46 -16.54 -18.10
N PHE A 128 -6.46 -15.68 -17.86
CA PHE A 128 -5.90 -15.48 -16.52
C PHE A 128 -6.94 -14.85 -15.56
N TRP A 129 -7.74 -13.89 -16.02
CA TRP A 129 -8.84 -13.31 -15.23
C TRP A 129 -9.92 -14.34 -14.89
N GLU A 130 -10.26 -15.23 -15.83
CA GLU A 130 -11.18 -16.36 -15.60
C GLU A 130 -10.64 -17.31 -14.53
N MET A 131 -9.34 -17.60 -14.52
CA MET A 131 -8.68 -18.42 -13.47
C MET A 131 -8.79 -17.78 -12.08
N LEU A 132 -8.70 -16.44 -12.00
CA LEU A 132 -8.94 -15.69 -10.76
C LEU A 132 -10.42 -15.74 -10.33
N GLY A 133 -11.34 -15.99 -11.27
CA GLY A 133 -12.79 -15.92 -11.05
C GLY A 133 -13.31 -14.47 -11.08
N VAL A 134 -12.64 -13.58 -11.81
CA VAL A 134 -12.91 -12.14 -11.82
C VAL A 134 -13.32 -11.71 -13.23
N HIS A 135 -14.34 -10.86 -13.33
CA HIS A 135 -14.74 -10.28 -14.61
C HIS A 135 -13.59 -9.47 -15.22
N VAL A 136 -13.35 -9.58 -16.54
CA VAL A 136 -12.19 -8.97 -17.20
C VAL A 136 -12.07 -7.46 -16.96
N GLU A 137 -13.19 -6.75 -16.83
CA GLU A 137 -13.26 -5.30 -16.55
C GLU A 137 -13.14 -4.91 -15.07
N ALA A 138 -12.98 -5.88 -14.16
CA ALA A 138 -12.76 -5.65 -12.73
C ALA A 138 -11.34 -6.02 -12.32
N GLY A 139 -10.77 -5.28 -11.37
CA GLY A 139 -9.56 -5.71 -10.68
C GLY A 139 -9.90 -6.70 -9.58
N PRO A 140 -9.04 -7.68 -9.29
CA PRO A 140 -9.28 -8.64 -8.23
C PRO A 140 -9.27 -7.96 -6.86
N SER A 141 -10.18 -8.37 -5.98
CA SER A 141 -10.18 -8.03 -4.56
C SER A 141 -9.23 -8.96 -3.78
N THR A 142 -8.90 -8.60 -2.53
CA THR A 142 -8.08 -9.49 -1.67
C THR A 142 -8.75 -10.85 -1.47
N GLN A 143 -10.08 -10.88 -1.36
CA GLN A 143 -10.85 -12.11 -1.26
C GLN A 143 -10.67 -13.03 -2.47
N GLU A 144 -10.74 -12.47 -3.67
CA GLU A 144 -10.60 -13.24 -4.92
C GLU A 144 -9.16 -13.75 -5.09
N ILE A 145 -8.14 -12.97 -4.69
CA ILE A 145 -6.74 -13.43 -4.69
C ILE A 145 -6.54 -14.59 -3.72
N ILE A 146 -7.09 -14.53 -2.50
CA ILE A 146 -6.98 -15.64 -1.54
C ILE A 146 -7.70 -16.89 -2.07
N ALA A 147 -8.88 -16.73 -2.65
CA ALA A 147 -9.60 -17.84 -3.26
C ALA A 147 -8.84 -18.43 -4.47
N ALA A 148 -8.10 -17.60 -5.22
CA ALA A 148 -7.25 -18.08 -6.31
C ALA A 148 -6.04 -18.86 -5.79
N PHE A 149 -5.44 -18.46 -4.66
CA PHE A 149 -4.36 -19.22 -4.02
C PHE A 149 -4.81 -20.64 -3.63
N GLU A 150 -6.06 -20.81 -3.18
CA GLU A 150 -6.60 -22.15 -2.87
C GLU A 150 -6.73 -23.06 -4.10
N ARG A 151 -6.69 -22.50 -5.32
CA ARG A 151 -6.88 -23.22 -6.59
C ARG A 151 -5.62 -23.27 -7.46
N CYS A 152 -4.49 -22.70 -7.01
CA CYS A 152 -3.32 -22.47 -7.86
C CYS A 152 -2.29 -23.61 -7.91
N GLU A 153 -2.55 -24.77 -7.30
CA GLU A 153 -1.63 -25.92 -7.24
C GLU A 153 -1.20 -26.38 -8.65
N GLY A 154 -2.13 -26.40 -9.61
CA GLY A 154 -1.86 -26.81 -10.99
C GLY A 154 -1.46 -25.68 -11.94
N TRP A 155 -1.24 -24.46 -11.45
CA TRP A 155 -0.94 -23.32 -12.31
C TRP A 155 0.51 -23.35 -12.82
N SER A 156 0.78 -22.63 -13.91
CA SER A 156 2.16 -22.45 -14.37
C SER A 156 2.97 -21.62 -13.36
N ARG A 157 4.30 -21.72 -13.40
CA ARG A 157 5.20 -20.90 -12.58
C ARG A 157 4.95 -19.40 -12.82
N ASP A 158 4.79 -19.01 -14.07
CA ASP A 158 4.52 -17.62 -14.44
C ASP A 158 3.16 -17.15 -13.89
N ASP A 159 2.12 -17.97 -13.96
CA ASP A 159 0.80 -17.60 -13.40
C ASP A 159 0.80 -17.53 -11.88
N ARG A 160 1.54 -18.40 -11.18
CA ARG A 160 1.78 -18.26 -9.74
C ARG A 160 2.53 -16.98 -9.42
N LYS A 161 3.55 -16.62 -10.21
CA LYS A 161 4.29 -15.35 -10.06
C LYS A 161 3.39 -14.15 -10.29
N ARG A 162 2.50 -14.18 -11.30
CA ARG A 162 1.48 -13.15 -11.52
C ARG A 162 0.54 -13.04 -10.33
N LEU A 163 0.02 -14.16 -9.84
CA LEU A 163 -0.86 -14.20 -8.67
C LEU A 163 -0.17 -13.61 -7.43
N ALA A 164 1.11 -13.91 -7.21
CA ALA A 164 1.91 -13.35 -6.12
C ALA A 164 2.08 -11.83 -6.22
N TYR A 165 2.33 -11.31 -7.43
CA TYR A 165 2.38 -9.86 -7.63
C TYR A 165 1.03 -9.17 -7.46
N LEU A 166 -0.07 -9.80 -7.87
CA LEU A 166 -1.42 -9.31 -7.56
C LEU A 166 -1.69 -9.30 -6.06
N ALA A 167 -1.18 -10.26 -5.29
CA ALA A 167 -1.28 -10.23 -3.83
C ALA A 167 -0.51 -9.04 -3.23
N ILE A 168 0.69 -8.73 -3.74
CA ILE A 168 1.41 -7.52 -3.34
C ILE A 168 0.59 -6.25 -3.67
N PHE A 169 0.07 -6.17 -4.89
CA PHE A 169 -0.71 -5.03 -5.35
C PHE A 169 -1.97 -4.81 -4.53
N THR A 170 -2.79 -5.85 -4.37
CA THR A 170 -4.05 -5.78 -3.62
C THR A 170 -3.84 -5.55 -2.12
N GLY A 171 -2.88 -6.25 -1.52
CA GLY A 171 -2.68 -6.23 -0.06
C GLY A 171 -1.89 -5.05 0.47
N TYR A 172 -0.99 -4.47 -0.32
CA TYR A 172 -0.03 -3.48 0.19
C TYR A 172 -0.08 -2.16 -0.58
N ILE A 173 -0.09 -2.22 -1.91
CA ILE A 173 -0.07 -1.02 -2.75
C ILE A 173 -1.43 -0.32 -2.70
N GLU A 174 -2.50 -1.06 -3.02
CA GLU A 174 -3.88 -0.59 -2.84
C GLU A 174 -4.25 -0.65 -1.37
N GLY A 175 -4.03 -1.80 -0.70
CA GLY A 175 -4.31 -1.97 0.72
C GLY A 175 -5.68 -1.41 1.09
N ILE A 176 -6.71 -1.83 0.35
CA ILE A 176 -8.10 -1.38 0.52
C ILE A 176 -8.94 -2.49 1.15
N LYS A 177 -10.22 -2.19 1.43
CA LYS A 177 -11.14 -3.15 2.04
C LYS A 177 -11.13 -4.48 1.30
N TYR A 178 -11.13 -5.56 2.07
CA TYR A 178 -10.96 -6.96 1.62
C TYR A 178 -11.83 -7.37 0.41
N SER A 179 -13.06 -6.86 0.33
CA SER A 179 -14.05 -7.18 -0.70
C SER A 179 -14.11 -6.14 -1.82
N THR A 180 -13.32 -5.07 -1.77
CA THR A 180 -13.37 -4.00 -2.76
C THR A 180 -12.46 -4.35 -3.93
N PRO A 181 -12.96 -4.34 -5.18
CA PRO A 181 -12.15 -4.53 -6.37
C PRO A 181 -11.04 -3.46 -6.46
N THR A 182 -9.82 -3.88 -6.83
CA THR A 182 -8.72 -2.93 -7.10
C THR A 182 -8.85 -2.28 -8.47
N ARG A 183 -7.99 -1.30 -8.77
CA ARG A 183 -7.95 -0.67 -10.10
C ARG A 183 -7.52 -1.68 -11.16
N VAL A 184 -8.43 -2.01 -12.07
CA VAL A 184 -8.20 -3.00 -13.14
C VAL A 184 -7.06 -2.60 -14.06
N SER A 185 -6.92 -1.31 -14.40
CA SER A 185 -5.86 -0.81 -15.30
C SER A 185 -4.46 -1.12 -14.76
N LEU A 186 -4.24 -0.95 -13.46
CA LEU A 186 -2.98 -1.24 -12.79
C LEU A 186 -2.79 -2.75 -12.57
N ALA A 187 -3.84 -3.47 -12.18
CA ALA A 187 -3.78 -4.92 -12.00
C ALA A 187 -3.36 -5.66 -13.29
N ARG A 188 -3.86 -5.21 -14.45
CA ARG A 188 -3.56 -5.78 -15.77
C ARG A 188 -2.08 -5.74 -16.16
N LEU A 189 -1.27 -4.86 -15.55
CA LEU A 189 0.18 -4.84 -15.77
C LEU A 189 0.85 -6.17 -15.42
N VAL A 190 0.23 -7.00 -14.57
CA VAL A 190 0.81 -8.27 -14.13
C VAL A 190 1.05 -9.23 -15.30
N MET A 191 0.31 -9.07 -16.41
CA MET A 191 0.52 -9.85 -17.62
C MET A 191 1.91 -9.62 -18.23
N GLU A 192 2.51 -8.46 -17.98
CA GLU A 192 3.86 -8.06 -18.38
C GLU A 192 4.77 -7.95 -17.15
N LEU A 193 5.24 -9.09 -16.61
CA LEU A 193 5.96 -9.15 -15.32
C LEU A 193 7.13 -8.17 -15.20
N GLU A 194 7.96 -8.02 -16.23
CA GLU A 194 9.06 -7.06 -16.23
C GLU A 194 8.56 -5.61 -16.10
N ARG A 195 7.54 -5.26 -16.86
CA ARG A 195 6.92 -3.93 -16.79
C ARG A 195 6.26 -3.70 -15.44
N PHE A 196 5.62 -4.72 -14.88
CA PHE A 196 5.05 -4.69 -13.54
C PHE A 196 6.13 -4.40 -12.50
N GLU A 197 7.21 -5.18 -12.44
CA GLU A 197 8.28 -4.97 -11.46
C GLU A 197 8.95 -3.59 -11.55
N ASN A 198 9.03 -3.02 -12.75
CA ASN A 198 9.63 -1.72 -13.01
C ASN A 198 8.64 -0.53 -12.88
N TYR A 199 7.35 -0.79 -12.67
CA TYR A 199 6.34 0.26 -12.64
C TYR A 199 6.52 1.19 -11.43
N LEU A 200 5.86 2.35 -11.49
CA LEU A 200 6.00 3.46 -10.55
C LEU A 200 5.24 3.23 -9.22
N TRP A 201 5.40 2.04 -8.64
CA TRP A 201 4.67 1.61 -7.46
C TRP A 201 4.91 2.48 -6.24
N GLY A 202 6.05 3.15 -6.15
CA GLY A 202 6.33 4.13 -5.10
C GLY A 202 5.34 5.30 -5.15
N ARG A 203 5.06 5.84 -6.34
CA ARG A 203 4.03 6.88 -6.52
C ARG A 203 2.61 6.35 -6.31
N VAL A 204 2.29 5.17 -6.84
CA VAL A 204 0.95 4.58 -6.70
C VAL A 204 0.64 4.35 -5.22
N ALA A 205 1.51 3.66 -4.49
CA ALA A 205 1.32 3.34 -3.08
C ALA A 205 1.29 4.61 -2.21
N PHE A 206 2.19 5.57 -2.47
CA PHE A 206 2.21 6.83 -1.74
C PHE A 206 0.93 7.64 -1.98
N LYS A 207 0.44 7.70 -3.22
CA LYS A 207 -0.82 8.38 -3.55
C LYS A 207 -2.00 7.77 -2.81
N VAL A 208 -2.12 6.44 -2.82
CA VAL A 208 -3.20 5.72 -2.10
C VAL A 208 -3.15 6.01 -0.60
N LEU A 209 -1.96 5.96 0.00
CA LEU A 209 -1.75 6.27 1.41
C LEU A 209 -2.13 7.73 1.74
N MET A 210 -1.64 8.69 0.95
CA MET A 210 -1.92 10.11 1.15
C MET A 210 -3.39 10.47 0.96
N ASP A 211 -4.03 9.96 -0.10
CA ASP A 211 -5.47 10.14 -0.33
C ASP A 211 -6.30 9.51 0.80
N SER A 212 -5.78 8.46 1.45
CA SER A 212 -6.42 7.90 2.64
C SER A 212 -6.29 8.79 3.87
N MET A 213 -5.15 9.46 4.10
CA MET A 213 -4.92 10.18 5.37
C MET A 213 -5.31 11.66 5.33
N LYS A 214 -5.16 12.32 4.18
CA LYS A 214 -5.31 13.78 4.08
C LYS A 214 -6.76 14.19 4.31
N GLY A 215 -7.01 15.05 5.30
CA GLY A 215 -8.36 15.52 5.63
C GLY A 215 -9.25 14.46 6.27
N ARG A 216 -8.67 13.34 6.74
CA ARG A 216 -9.41 12.30 7.43
C ARG A 216 -9.91 12.80 8.78
N ASP A 217 -11.19 12.56 9.06
CA ASP A 217 -11.75 12.73 10.39
C ASP A 217 -11.20 11.66 11.33
N ILE A 218 -10.35 12.07 12.27
CA ILE A 218 -9.77 11.19 13.29
C ILE A 218 -10.58 11.20 14.59
N SER A 219 -11.70 11.92 14.67
CA SER A 219 -12.58 11.94 15.85
C SER A 219 -13.49 10.72 15.96
N VAL A 220 -13.49 9.84 14.96
CA VAL A 220 -14.29 8.62 14.90
C VAL A 220 -13.40 7.40 14.59
N CYS A 221 -13.96 6.19 14.53
CA CYS A 221 -13.22 5.04 14.02
C CYS A 221 -12.87 5.24 12.54
N TYR A 222 -11.63 4.95 12.16
CA TYR A 222 -11.19 5.12 10.78
C TYR A 222 -10.20 4.05 10.32
N THR A 223 -10.10 3.91 9.00
CA THR A 223 -9.19 2.96 8.36
C THR A 223 -8.24 3.69 7.43
N ILE A 224 -6.95 3.36 7.51
CA ILE A 224 -5.92 3.84 6.59
C ILE A 224 -5.73 2.79 5.49
N ASN A 225 -5.84 3.25 4.24
CA ASN A 225 -5.60 2.43 3.05
C ASN A 225 -4.14 2.53 2.60
N GLY A 226 -3.74 1.60 1.75
CA GLY A 226 -2.38 1.49 1.24
C GLY A 226 -1.40 1.02 2.31
N PHE A 227 -0.14 1.36 2.12
CA PHE A 227 0.96 0.85 2.95
C PHE A 227 1.16 1.67 4.23
N ALA A 228 0.22 1.56 5.17
CA ALA A 228 0.19 2.32 6.42
C ALA A 228 1.44 2.14 7.31
N GLN A 229 2.12 0.99 7.21
CA GLN A 229 3.34 0.70 7.95
C GLN A 229 4.48 1.67 7.62
N ALA A 230 4.55 2.18 6.38
CA ALA A 230 5.53 3.18 6.00
C ALA A 230 5.42 4.46 6.86
N LEU A 231 4.19 4.84 7.24
CA LEU A 231 3.98 5.97 8.14
C LEU A 231 4.53 5.66 9.53
N GLN A 232 4.25 4.49 10.09
CA GLN A 232 4.74 4.13 11.42
C GLN A 232 6.28 4.09 11.47
N VAL A 233 6.93 3.52 10.44
CA VAL A 233 8.40 3.51 10.34
C VAL A 233 8.94 4.93 10.22
N TRP A 234 8.33 5.76 9.38
CA TRP A 234 8.70 7.17 9.27
C TRP A 234 8.70 7.88 10.62
N VAL A 235 7.67 7.66 11.44
CA VAL A 235 7.57 8.27 12.77
C VAL A 235 8.71 7.85 13.71
N TYR A 236 9.16 6.61 13.62
CA TYR A 236 10.32 6.16 14.40
C TYR A 236 11.63 6.79 13.91
N THR A 237 11.78 7.00 12.59
CA THR A 237 12.98 7.62 12.03
C THR A 237 13.01 9.14 12.14
N ALA A 238 11.86 9.81 12.16
CA ALA A 238 11.76 11.27 12.20
C ALA A 238 12.13 11.87 13.58
N LYS A 239 12.36 11.02 14.59
CA LYS A 239 12.83 11.39 15.92
C LYS A 239 14.36 11.36 16.07
N GLY A 240 15.09 10.96 15.04
CA GLY A 240 16.55 10.80 15.03
C GLY A 240 17.28 11.93 14.32
#